data_AF-A0A656GIA6-F1
#
_entry.id   AF-A0A656GIA6-F1
#
_cell.length_a   1.000
_cell.length_b   1.000
_cell.length_c   1.000
_cell.angle_alpha   90.00
_cell.angle_beta   90.00
_cell.angle_gamma   90.00
#
_symmetry.space_group_name_H-M   'P 1'
#
loop_
_entity.id
_entity.type
_entity.pdbx_description
1 polymer ?
#
loop_
_entity_poly.entity_id
_entity_poly.type
_entity_poly.pdbx_seq_one_letter_code
_entity_poly.pdbx_strand_id
1 'polypeptide(L)'
;SLTKDLRAERITDRVEKTPESTALVTDKLNEMKAQLTTLHRQSLETETITLLNGQFETVSRLEKTFADVRANRQTRNQVRTRLEQTSEQALQAIALVESEVLKSVSQEQDSTERMEEFTNISQLRQQVQIARYQVQAYTFTTRDADEAAAIVAIDEALKEIGQIGQDEDSESLQGLGAAT
;
A
#
# COMPACT_ATOMS: atom_id res chain seq x y z
N SER A 1 22.26 -2.61 -29.45
CA SER A 1 23.42 -2.13 -28.65
C SER A 1 23.04 -2.32 -27.21
N LEU A 2 23.97 -2.73 -26.34
CA LEU A 2 23.61 -3.10 -24.96
C LEU A 2 22.82 -2.02 -24.21
N THR A 3 23.12 -0.74 -24.44
CA THR A 3 22.35 0.36 -23.86
C THR A 3 20.89 0.38 -24.31
N LYS A 4 20.61 0.09 -25.59
CA LYS A 4 19.24 -0.05 -26.11
C LYS A 4 18.56 -1.27 -25.48
N ASP A 5 19.27 -2.37 -25.37
CA ASP A 5 18.72 -3.64 -24.89
C ASP A 5 18.37 -3.52 -23.39
N LEU A 6 19.24 -2.94 -22.56
CA LEU A 6 18.90 -2.63 -21.16
C LEU A 6 17.71 -1.69 -21.03
N ARG A 7 17.59 -0.69 -21.91
CA ARG A 7 16.43 0.21 -21.90
C ARG A 7 15.14 -0.55 -22.22
N ALA A 8 15.19 -1.50 -23.17
CA ALA A 8 14.06 -2.36 -23.47
C ALA A 8 13.70 -3.22 -22.26
N GLU A 9 14.66 -3.94 -21.66
CA GLU A 9 14.40 -4.79 -20.50
C GLU A 9 13.85 -4.00 -19.30
N ARG A 10 14.34 -2.77 -19.06
CA ARG A 10 13.81 -1.90 -18.00
C ARG A 10 12.37 -1.45 -18.25
N ILE A 11 11.97 -1.29 -19.52
CA ILE A 11 10.59 -0.96 -19.88
C ILE A 11 9.72 -2.20 -19.66
N THR A 12 10.18 -3.36 -20.13
CA THR A 12 9.52 -4.65 -19.90
C THR A 12 9.31 -4.91 -18.40
N ASP A 13 10.35 -4.78 -17.57
CA ASP A 13 10.24 -4.97 -16.11
C ASP A 13 9.26 -4.00 -15.45
N ARG A 14 9.16 -2.76 -15.95
CA ARG A 14 8.18 -1.79 -15.43
C ARG A 14 6.75 -2.24 -15.69
N VAL A 15 6.51 -2.88 -16.83
CA VAL A 15 5.19 -3.38 -17.22
C VAL A 15 4.89 -4.68 -16.48
N GLU A 16 5.73 -5.70 -16.67
CA GLU A 16 5.51 -7.08 -16.21
C GLU A 16 5.72 -7.25 -14.71
N LYS A 17 6.76 -6.61 -14.17
CA LYS A 17 7.11 -6.62 -12.74
C LYS A 17 7.33 -8.03 -12.15
N THR A 18 7.87 -8.95 -12.95
CA THR A 18 8.10 -10.34 -12.56
C THR A 18 9.55 -10.60 -12.12
N PRO A 19 9.83 -11.69 -11.38
CA PRO A 19 11.20 -12.11 -11.10
C PRO A 19 12.05 -12.28 -12.37
N GLU A 20 11.45 -12.80 -13.44
CA GLU A 20 12.09 -13.05 -14.73
C GLU A 20 12.47 -11.73 -15.42
N SER A 21 11.54 -10.77 -15.51
CA SER A 21 11.82 -9.45 -16.11
C SER A 21 12.90 -8.70 -15.32
N THR A 22 12.90 -8.86 -13.99
CA THR A 22 13.93 -8.28 -13.12
C THR A 22 15.30 -8.90 -13.36
N ALA A 23 15.38 -10.23 -13.53
CA ALA A 23 16.63 -10.93 -13.80
C ALA A 23 17.26 -10.47 -15.12
N LEU A 24 16.45 -10.30 -16.17
CA LEU A 24 16.93 -9.82 -17.48
C LEU A 24 17.58 -8.43 -17.40
N VAL A 25 17.03 -7.52 -16.59
CA VAL A 25 17.65 -6.19 -16.36
C VAL A 25 19.00 -6.33 -15.68
N THR A 26 19.09 -7.17 -14.64
CA THR A 26 20.35 -7.43 -13.92
C THR A 26 21.40 -8.06 -14.84
N ASP A 27 21.01 -9.02 -15.67
CA ASP A 27 21.92 -9.66 -16.63
C ASP A 27 22.47 -8.65 -17.64
N LYS A 28 21.63 -7.75 -18.16
CA LYS A 28 22.07 -6.70 -19.09
C LYS A 28 22.99 -5.66 -18.43
N LEU A 29 22.79 -5.35 -17.15
CA LEU A 29 23.73 -4.51 -16.39
C LEU A 29 25.08 -5.21 -16.21
N ASN A 30 25.07 -6.51 -15.91
CA ASN A 30 26.29 -7.31 -15.76
C ASN A 30 27.05 -7.42 -17.09
N GLU A 31 26.36 -7.66 -18.20
CA GLU A 31 26.94 -7.69 -19.54
C GLU A 31 27.61 -6.36 -19.90
N MET A 32 26.97 -5.23 -19.60
CA MET A 32 27.57 -3.91 -19.80
C MET A 32 28.83 -3.69 -18.97
N LYS A 33 28.81 -4.07 -17.69
CA LYS A 33 30.01 -3.98 -16.84
C LYS A 33 31.15 -4.82 -17.42
N ALA A 34 30.88 -6.05 -17.83
CA ALA A 34 31.89 -6.93 -18.42
C ALA A 34 32.48 -6.34 -19.72
N GLN A 35 31.65 -5.73 -20.57
CA GLN A 35 32.12 -5.05 -21.77
C GLN A 35 32.98 -3.83 -21.43
N LEU A 36 32.54 -2.98 -20.48
CA LEU A 36 33.32 -1.83 -20.02
C LEU A 36 34.67 -2.25 -19.43
N THR A 37 34.72 -3.36 -18.68
CA THR A 37 35.97 -3.92 -18.13
C THR A 37 36.91 -4.36 -19.23
N THR A 38 36.37 -4.99 -20.27
CA THR A 38 37.16 -5.43 -21.42
C THR A 38 37.73 -4.22 -22.17
N LEU A 39 36.89 -3.22 -22.48
CA LEU A 39 37.32 -1.99 -23.16
C LEU A 39 38.36 -1.23 -22.34
N HIS A 40 38.15 -1.11 -21.03
CA HIS A 40 39.09 -0.41 -20.14
C HIS A 40 40.45 -1.12 -20.11
N ARG A 41 40.48 -2.45 -20.10
CA ARG A 41 41.74 -3.22 -20.14
C ARG A 41 42.50 -3.05 -21.46
N GLN A 42 41.78 -2.85 -22.56
CA GLN A 42 42.35 -2.70 -23.90
C GLN A 42 42.73 -1.24 -24.23
N SER A 43 42.27 -0.29 -23.44
CA SER A 43 42.49 1.15 -23.67
C SER A 43 43.85 1.60 -23.17
N LEU A 44 44.58 2.36 -23.99
CA LEU A 44 45.88 2.96 -23.64
C LEU A 44 45.82 4.49 -23.55
N GLU A 45 44.78 5.10 -24.13
CA GLU A 45 44.59 6.53 -24.15
C GLU A 45 43.89 7.01 -22.88
N THR A 46 44.49 7.99 -22.20
CA THR A 46 43.98 8.56 -20.94
C THR A 46 42.58 9.13 -21.05
N GLU A 47 42.26 9.79 -22.17
CA GLU A 47 40.92 10.35 -22.40
C GLU A 47 39.86 9.25 -22.50
N THR A 48 40.12 8.21 -23.30
CA THR A 48 39.26 7.03 -23.39
C THR A 48 39.07 6.34 -22.05
N ILE A 49 40.14 6.14 -21.26
CA ILE A 49 40.05 5.56 -19.90
C ILE A 49 39.15 6.41 -19.00
N THR A 50 39.28 7.74 -19.07
CA THR A 50 38.46 8.67 -18.28
C THR A 50 36.98 8.54 -18.63
N LEU A 51 36.65 8.46 -19.93
CA LEU A 51 35.28 8.24 -20.40
C LEU A 51 34.72 6.89 -19.93
N LEU A 52 35.51 5.83 -19.98
CA LEU A 52 35.11 4.49 -19.52
C LEU A 52 34.85 4.46 -18.01
N ASN A 53 35.65 5.17 -17.21
CA ASN A 53 35.41 5.32 -15.78
C ASN A 53 34.07 6.01 -15.50
N GLY A 54 33.75 7.10 -16.22
CA GLY A 54 32.45 7.76 -16.12
C GLY A 54 31.27 6.84 -16.50
N GLN A 55 31.47 5.96 -17.48
CA GLN A 55 30.47 4.95 -17.85
C GLN A 55 30.31 3.87 -16.76
N PHE A 56 31.41 3.39 -16.16
CA PHE A 56 31.35 2.46 -15.03
C PHE A 56 30.57 3.00 -13.85
N GLU A 57 30.84 4.25 -13.45
CA GLU A 57 30.10 4.89 -12.38
C GLU A 57 28.61 4.99 -12.71
N THR A 58 28.29 5.33 -13.96
CA THR A 58 26.90 5.46 -14.41
C THR A 58 26.17 4.12 -14.36
N VAL A 59 26.80 3.03 -14.82
CA VAL A 59 26.22 1.68 -14.75
C VAL A 59 26.07 1.23 -13.29
N SER A 60 27.03 1.52 -12.44
CA SER A 60 26.99 1.19 -11.00
C SER A 60 25.88 1.95 -10.28
N ARG A 61 25.69 3.25 -10.59
CA ARG A 61 24.55 4.03 -10.09
C ARG A 61 23.23 3.44 -10.57
N LEU A 62 23.14 3.05 -11.84
CA LEU A 62 21.92 2.47 -12.40
C LEU A 62 21.54 1.14 -11.74
N GLU A 63 22.52 0.26 -11.48
CA GLU A 63 22.30 -0.98 -10.74
C GLU A 63 21.78 -0.71 -9.33
N LYS A 64 22.39 0.23 -8.60
CA LYS A 64 21.92 0.63 -7.27
C LYS A 64 20.49 1.15 -7.32
N THR A 65 20.19 2.09 -8.20
CA THR A 65 18.83 2.63 -8.37
C THR A 65 17.83 1.55 -8.75
N PHE A 66 18.22 0.59 -9.59
CA PHE A 66 17.34 -0.53 -9.95
C PHE A 66 17.06 -1.45 -8.75
N ALA A 67 18.08 -1.74 -7.93
CA ALA A 67 17.91 -2.48 -6.69
C ALA A 67 16.97 -1.75 -5.71
N ASP A 68 17.11 -0.43 -5.58
CA ASP A 68 16.24 0.41 -4.74
C ASP A 68 14.78 0.37 -5.23
N VAL A 69 14.55 0.47 -6.54
CA VAL A 69 13.21 0.36 -7.14
C VAL A 69 12.58 -1.01 -6.85
N ARG A 70 13.35 -2.08 -6.94
CA ARG A 70 12.89 -3.44 -6.62
C ARG A 70 12.51 -3.57 -5.14
N ALA A 71 13.35 -3.08 -4.24
CA ALA A 71 13.06 -3.08 -2.81
C ALA A 71 11.78 -2.29 -2.50
N ASN A 72 11.63 -1.09 -3.10
CA ASN A 72 10.43 -0.28 -2.92
C ASN A 72 9.17 -1.01 -3.42
N ARG A 73 9.23 -1.66 -4.59
CA ARG A 73 8.13 -2.46 -5.14
C ARG A 73 7.73 -3.61 -4.20
N GLN A 74 8.72 -4.32 -3.65
CA GLN A 74 8.48 -5.40 -2.69
C GLN A 74 7.78 -4.86 -1.42
N THR A 75 8.28 -3.76 -0.85
CA THR A 75 7.66 -3.13 0.32
C THR A 75 6.23 -2.69 0.02
N ARG A 76 5.98 -2.06 -1.14
CA ARG A 76 4.61 -1.67 -1.54
C ARG A 76 3.67 -2.87 -1.64
N ASN A 77 4.11 -3.98 -2.22
CA ASN A 77 3.30 -5.20 -2.30
C ASN A 77 2.98 -5.76 -0.91
N GLN A 78 3.97 -5.80 0.00
CA GLN A 78 3.78 -6.25 1.37
C GLN A 78 2.77 -5.35 2.14
N VAL A 79 2.91 -4.03 2.01
CA VAL A 79 1.99 -3.08 2.63
C VAL A 79 0.57 -3.24 2.07
N ARG A 80 0.43 -3.39 0.75
CA ARG A 80 -0.87 -3.63 0.11
C ARG A 80 -1.56 -4.89 0.65
N THR A 81 -0.85 -6.02 0.69
CA THR A 81 -1.39 -7.26 1.23
C THR A 81 -1.79 -7.12 2.71
N ARG A 82 -0.99 -6.40 3.50
CA ARG A 82 -1.34 -6.12 4.91
C ARG A 82 -2.59 -5.27 5.03
N LEU A 83 -2.73 -4.23 4.20
CA LEU A 83 -3.94 -3.38 4.18
C LEU A 83 -5.19 -4.20 3.79
N GLU A 84 -5.08 -5.06 2.77
CA GLU A 84 -6.15 -5.97 2.37
C GLU A 84 -6.59 -6.85 3.56
N GLN A 85 -5.64 -7.55 4.20
CA GLN A 85 -5.90 -8.42 5.35
C GLN A 85 -6.50 -7.67 6.54
N THR A 86 -5.91 -6.54 6.94
CA THR A 86 -6.40 -5.77 8.09
C THR A 86 -7.79 -5.20 7.81
N SER A 87 -8.08 -4.79 6.58
CA SER A 87 -9.41 -4.30 6.21
C SER A 87 -10.48 -5.40 6.24
N GLU A 88 -10.13 -6.63 5.84
CA GLU A 88 -11.03 -7.78 5.94
C GLU A 88 -11.30 -8.14 7.40
N GLN A 89 -10.28 -8.13 8.26
CA GLN A 89 -10.44 -8.35 9.70
C GLN A 89 -11.35 -7.29 10.34
N ALA A 90 -11.17 -6.01 9.98
CA ALA A 90 -12.02 -4.93 10.47
C ALA A 90 -13.49 -5.14 10.07
N LEU A 91 -13.76 -5.51 8.81
CA LEU A 91 -15.12 -5.78 8.35
C LEU A 91 -15.75 -7.00 9.04
N GLN A 92 -14.97 -8.04 9.32
CA GLN A 92 -15.44 -9.20 10.08
C GLN A 92 -15.79 -8.81 11.53
N ALA A 93 -14.95 -8.01 12.18
CA ALA A 93 -15.23 -7.51 13.52
C ALA A 93 -16.52 -6.67 13.53
N ILE A 94 -16.66 -5.72 12.60
CA ILE A 94 -17.87 -4.90 12.46
C ILE A 94 -19.12 -5.79 12.24
N ALA A 95 -19.04 -6.81 11.39
CA ALA A 95 -20.16 -7.71 11.14
C ALA A 95 -20.56 -8.53 12.39
N LEU A 96 -19.60 -8.89 13.25
CA LEU A 96 -19.89 -9.55 14.52
C LEU A 96 -20.64 -8.62 15.47
N VAL A 97 -20.19 -7.36 15.60
CA VAL A 97 -20.87 -6.36 16.44
C VAL A 97 -22.27 -6.06 15.88
N GLU A 98 -22.39 -5.81 14.57
CA GLU A 98 -23.66 -5.60 13.86
C GLU A 98 -24.66 -6.74 14.13
N SER A 99 -24.19 -7.99 14.09
CA SER A 99 -25.03 -9.15 14.37
C SER A 99 -25.45 -9.26 15.84
N GLU A 100 -24.64 -8.82 16.79
CA GLU A 100 -24.96 -8.91 18.21
C GLU A 100 -25.97 -7.85 18.61
N VAL A 101 -25.79 -6.62 18.14
CA VAL A 101 -26.74 -5.51 18.32
C VAL A 101 -28.10 -5.86 17.68
N LEU A 102 -28.12 -6.47 16.51
CA LEU A 102 -29.39 -6.87 15.88
C LEU A 102 -30.16 -7.94 16.71
N LYS A 103 -29.44 -8.83 17.41
CA LYS A 103 -30.08 -9.80 18.31
C LYS A 103 -30.68 -9.11 19.54
N SER A 104 -29.99 -8.14 20.13
CA SER A 104 -30.51 -7.40 21.30
C SER A 104 -31.74 -6.57 20.95
N VAL A 105 -31.74 -5.88 19.80
CA VAL A 105 -32.93 -5.19 19.24
C VAL A 105 -34.16 -6.11 19.21
N SER A 106 -33.97 -7.38 18.83
CA SER A 106 -35.06 -8.33 18.65
C SER A 106 -35.63 -8.88 19.97
N GLN A 107 -34.93 -8.67 21.10
CA GLN A 107 -35.27 -9.23 22.41
C GLN A 107 -35.83 -8.21 23.40
N GLU A 108 -35.60 -6.90 23.17
CA GLU A 108 -36.02 -5.82 24.07
C GLU A 108 -37.33 -5.17 23.60
N GLN A 109 -38.23 -4.85 24.55
CA GLN A 109 -39.52 -4.20 24.26
C GLN A 109 -39.40 -2.71 23.88
N ASP A 110 -38.27 -2.08 24.19
CA ASP A 110 -37.94 -0.70 23.85
C ASP A 110 -36.59 -0.66 23.11
N SER A 111 -36.64 -0.87 21.80
CA SER A 111 -35.46 -1.12 20.97
C SER A 111 -34.94 0.11 20.23
N THR A 112 -35.35 1.32 20.65
CA THR A 112 -35.07 2.56 19.91
C THR A 112 -33.58 2.89 19.91
N GLU A 113 -32.93 2.83 21.09
CA GLU A 113 -31.50 3.08 21.26
C GLU A 113 -30.65 2.01 20.53
N ARG A 114 -31.05 0.74 20.63
CA ARG A 114 -30.41 -0.37 19.92
C ARG A 114 -30.50 -0.24 18.39
N MET A 115 -31.58 0.36 17.88
CA MET A 115 -31.74 0.64 16.45
C MET A 115 -30.80 1.77 15.98
N GLU A 116 -30.55 2.76 16.84
CA GLU A 116 -29.57 3.82 16.59
C GLU A 116 -28.14 3.25 16.58
N GLU A 117 -27.78 2.43 17.57
CA GLU A 117 -26.52 1.69 17.63
C GLU A 117 -26.27 0.87 16.35
N PHE A 118 -27.29 0.11 15.90
CA PHE A 118 -27.22 -0.65 14.66
C PHE A 118 -26.98 0.25 13.43
N THR A 119 -27.64 1.41 13.39
CA THR A 119 -27.50 2.37 12.28
C THR A 119 -26.08 2.93 12.23
N ASN A 120 -25.51 3.30 13.38
CA ASN A 120 -24.13 3.80 13.50
C ASN A 120 -23.11 2.74 13.08
N ILE A 121 -23.28 1.49 13.51
CA ILE A 121 -22.40 0.37 13.10
C ILE A 121 -22.50 0.10 11.59
N SER A 122 -23.70 0.16 11.01
CA SER A 122 -23.90 0.00 9.57
C SER A 122 -23.24 1.13 8.77
N GLN A 123 -23.30 2.37 9.27
CA GLN A 123 -22.58 3.51 8.72
C GLN A 123 -21.07 3.32 8.80
N LEU A 124 -20.54 2.87 9.93
CA LEU A 124 -19.11 2.52 10.08
C LEU A 124 -18.68 1.47 9.04
N ARG A 125 -19.47 0.41 8.85
CA ARG A 125 -19.20 -0.61 7.82
C ARG A 125 -19.10 0.01 6.43
N GLN A 126 -20.00 0.93 6.10
CA GLN A 126 -19.99 1.63 4.82
C GLN A 126 -18.73 2.49 4.67
N GLN A 127 -18.35 3.24 5.71
CA GLN A 127 -17.15 4.08 5.68
C GLN A 127 -15.87 3.26 5.50
N VAL A 128 -15.75 2.12 6.18
CA VAL A 128 -14.62 1.20 5.99
C VAL A 128 -14.57 0.67 4.55
N GLN A 129 -15.70 0.37 3.92
CA GLN A 129 -15.72 -0.06 2.51
C GLN A 129 -15.31 1.07 1.56
N ILE A 130 -15.74 2.31 1.81
CA ILE A 130 -15.33 3.49 1.03
C ILE A 130 -13.81 3.69 1.15
N ALA A 131 -13.27 3.63 2.37
CA ALA A 131 -11.83 3.74 2.61
C ALA A 131 -11.04 2.66 1.83
N ARG A 132 -11.51 1.40 1.84
CA ARG A 132 -10.90 0.32 1.04
C ARG A 132 -10.90 0.64 -0.45
N TYR A 133 -12.02 1.13 -0.98
CA TYR A 133 -12.12 1.50 -2.39
C TYR A 133 -11.16 2.63 -2.77
N GLN A 134 -11.07 3.68 -1.95
CA GLN A 134 -10.16 4.80 -2.20
C GLN A 134 -8.69 4.37 -2.11
N VAL A 135 -8.33 3.53 -1.14
CA VAL A 135 -6.99 2.94 -1.04
C VAL A 135 -6.66 2.11 -2.28
N GLN A 136 -7.60 1.29 -2.76
CA GLN A 136 -7.42 0.51 -3.99
C GLN A 136 -7.21 1.42 -5.20
N ALA A 137 -8.01 2.48 -5.34
CA ALA A 137 -7.86 3.47 -6.40
C ALA A 137 -6.46 4.09 -6.37
N TYR A 138 -6.00 4.56 -5.21
CA TYR A 138 -4.64 5.08 -5.04
C TYR A 138 -3.55 4.06 -5.39
N THR A 139 -3.69 2.81 -4.94
CA THR A 139 -2.67 1.77 -5.24
C THR A 139 -2.59 1.44 -6.73
N PHE A 140 -3.66 1.71 -7.49
CA PHE A 140 -3.69 1.55 -8.94
C PHE A 140 -3.17 2.79 -9.67
N THR A 141 -3.57 3.99 -9.27
CA THR A 141 -3.28 5.23 -10.00
C THR A 141 -1.98 5.90 -9.58
N THR A 142 -1.56 5.75 -8.31
CA THR A 142 -0.42 6.42 -7.67
C THR A 142 -0.46 7.96 -7.73
N ARG A 143 -1.66 8.56 -7.86
CA ARG A 143 -1.83 10.02 -7.94
C ARG A 143 -2.03 10.61 -6.55
N ASP A 144 -1.44 11.77 -6.31
CA ASP A 144 -1.56 12.52 -5.04
C ASP A 144 -3.02 12.82 -4.65
N ALA A 145 -3.90 13.08 -5.63
CA ALA A 145 -5.31 13.32 -5.38
C ALA A 145 -6.03 12.07 -4.84
N ASP A 146 -5.70 10.88 -5.37
CA ASP A 146 -6.27 9.62 -4.91
C ASP A 146 -5.66 9.22 -3.54
N GLU A 147 -4.40 9.60 -3.28
CA GLU A 147 -3.77 9.47 -1.96
C GLU A 147 -4.52 10.27 -0.90
N ALA A 148 -4.77 11.55 -1.18
CA ALA A 148 -5.49 12.43 -0.28
C ALA A 148 -6.93 11.93 -0.03
N ALA A 149 -7.62 11.47 -1.07
CA ALA A 149 -8.97 10.90 -0.94
C ALA A 149 -8.97 9.63 -0.07
N ALA A 150 -7.96 8.77 -0.21
CA ALA A 150 -7.81 7.57 0.62
C ALA A 150 -7.56 7.92 2.08
N ILE A 151 -6.69 8.89 2.36
CA ILE A 151 -6.40 9.34 3.73
C ILE A 151 -7.67 9.91 4.38
N VAL A 152 -8.39 10.80 3.68
CA VAL A 152 -9.64 11.38 4.20
C VAL A 152 -10.67 10.30 4.51
N ALA A 153 -10.87 9.32 3.62
CA ALA A 153 -11.83 8.24 3.86
C ALA A 153 -11.43 7.35 5.05
N ILE A 154 -10.14 7.11 5.27
CA ILE A 154 -9.65 6.41 6.47
C ILE A 154 -9.93 7.25 7.72
N ASP A 155 -9.63 8.54 7.69
CA ASP A 155 -9.85 9.44 8.83
C ASP A 155 -11.34 9.55 9.20
N GLU A 156 -12.24 9.59 8.21
CA GLU A 156 -13.69 9.58 8.41
C GLU A 156 -14.15 8.28 9.08
N ALA A 157 -13.66 7.12 8.62
CA ALA A 157 -13.97 5.84 9.25
C ALA A 157 -13.44 5.74 10.70
N LEU A 158 -12.22 6.24 10.96
CA LEU A 158 -11.64 6.25 12.31
C LEU A 158 -12.38 7.20 13.24
N LYS A 159 -12.85 8.34 12.73
CA LYS A 159 -13.67 9.27 13.49
C LYS A 159 -14.99 8.62 13.92
N GLU A 160 -15.66 7.91 13.02
CA GLU A 160 -16.90 7.18 13.31
C GLU A 160 -16.68 6.14 14.44
N ILE A 161 -15.59 5.38 14.41
CA ILE A 161 -15.21 4.46 15.51
C ILE A 161 -15.09 5.21 16.84
N GLY A 162 -14.43 6.36 16.83
CA GLY A 162 -14.24 7.18 18.02
C GLY A 162 -15.55 7.74 18.59
N GLN A 163 -16.53 8.03 17.73
CA GLN A 163 -17.86 8.49 18.14
C GLN A 163 -18.66 7.36 18.78
N ILE A 164 -18.71 6.19 18.13
CA ILE A 164 -19.40 5.00 18.66
C ILE A 164 -18.84 4.62 20.05
N GLY A 165 -17.51 4.63 20.22
CA GLY A 165 -16.91 4.33 21.53
C GLY A 165 -17.22 5.35 22.63
N GLN A 166 -17.38 6.63 22.29
CA GLN A 166 -17.78 7.66 23.26
C GLN A 166 -19.25 7.52 23.67
N ASP A 167 -20.12 7.14 22.73
CA ASP A 167 -21.53 6.93 23.00
C ASP A 167 -21.71 5.74 23.96
N GLU A 168 -21.00 4.61 23.75
CA GLU A 168 -21.01 3.44 24.65
C GLU A 168 -20.47 3.75 26.07
N ASP A 169 -19.37 4.52 26.18
CA ASP A 169 -18.81 4.93 27.47
C ASP A 169 -19.77 5.85 28.24
N SER A 170 -20.47 6.73 27.53
CA SER A 170 -21.45 7.64 28.13
C SER A 170 -22.71 6.92 28.62
N GLU A 171 -23.16 5.88 27.91
CA GLU A 171 -24.27 5.01 28.28
C GLU A 171 -23.93 4.16 29.51
N SER A 172 -22.72 3.58 29.53
CA SER A 172 -22.17 2.83 30.67
C SER A 172 -22.17 3.66 31.97
N LEU A 173 -21.92 4.97 31.87
CA LEU A 173 -21.94 5.90 32.99
C LEU A 173 -23.36 6.32 33.41
N GLN A 174 -24.31 6.43 32.47
CA GLN A 174 -25.72 6.74 32.78
C GLN A 174 -26.46 5.56 33.43
N GLY A 175 -26.19 4.32 33.01
CA GLY A 175 -26.73 3.11 33.63
C GLY A 175 -26.32 2.94 35.10
N LEU A 176 -25.19 3.50 35.51
CA LEU A 176 -24.72 3.52 36.90
C LEU A 176 -25.32 4.69 37.73
N GLY A 177 -25.72 5.78 37.09
CA GLY A 177 -26.35 6.94 37.74
C GLY A 177 -27.83 6.75 38.07
N ALA A 178 -28.52 5.85 37.37
CA ALA A 178 -29.94 5.53 37.62
C ALA A 178 -30.15 4.54 38.78
N ALA A 179 -29.08 4.02 39.40
CA ALA A 179 -29.10 2.99 40.43
C ALA A 179 -28.85 3.51 41.87
N THR A 180 -28.92 4.82 42.13
CA THR A 180 -28.80 5.44 43.47
C THR A 180 -30.01 6.28 43.82
#